data_AF-A0A641MDQ2-F1
#
_entry.id   AF-A0A641MDQ2-F1
#
_cell.length_a   1.000
_cell.length_b   1.000
_cell.length_c   1.000
_cell.angle_alpha   90.00
_cell.angle_beta   90.00
_cell.angle_gamma   90.00
#
_symmetry.space_group_name_H-M   'P 1'
#
loop_
_entity.id
_entity.type
_entity.pdbx_description
1 polymer ?
#
loop_
_entity_poly.entity_id
_entity_poly.type
_entity_poly.pdbx_seq_one_letter_code
_entity_poly.pdbx_strand_id
1 'polypeptide(L)' 'MNPYSESQKPEFCPVKNTDTIVIFIHGIVEGPAQFKDLMKLTIQHGYSAVSLLLPGHGRTGKDFARSSGDQWIDYTRT' A
#
# COMPACT_ATOMS: atom_id res chain seq x y z
N MET A 1 24.09 -6.88 -2.03
CA MET A 1 22.99 -5.92 -1.79
C MET A 1 21.69 -6.73 -1.82
N ASN A 2 20.88 -6.72 -0.77
CA ASN A 2 19.64 -7.49 -0.74
C ASN A 2 18.58 -6.75 -1.59
N PRO A 3 18.07 -7.31 -2.69
CA PRO A 3 17.09 -6.63 -3.56
C PRO A 3 15.77 -6.30 -2.83
N TYR A 4 15.52 -6.89 -1.65
CA TYR A 4 14.37 -6.60 -0.80
C TYR A 4 14.61 -5.44 0.18
N SER A 5 15.73 -4.72 0.10
CA SER A 5 16.07 -3.62 1.01
C SER A 5 15.50 -2.26 0.60
N GLU A 6 14.68 -2.17 -0.45
CA GLU A 6 13.99 -0.92 -0.73
C GLU A 6 12.91 -0.69 0.33
N SER A 7 13.06 0.41 1.07
CA SER A 7 12.06 0.87 2.04
C SER A 7 10.71 1.00 1.35
N GLN A 8 9.82 0.07 1.61
CA GLN A 8 8.42 0.14 1.21
C GLN A 8 7.79 1.38 1.84
N LYS A 9 6.98 2.11 1.08
CA LYS A 9 6.26 3.31 1.54
C LYS A 9 4.87 3.31 0.92
N PRO A 10 3.86 3.82 1.64
CA PRO A 10 2.57 4.08 1.02
C PRO A 10 2.74 5.11 -0.10
N GLU A 11 1.91 5.02 -1.13
CA GLU A 11 1.95 5.93 -2.27
C GLU A 11 0.55 6.45 -2.57
N PHE A 12 0.43 7.75 -2.83
CA PHE A 12 -0.80 8.40 -3.25
C PHE A 12 -0.58 9.15 -4.56
N CYS A 13 -1.44 8.87 -5.55
CA CYS A 13 -1.41 9.46 -6.87
C CYS A 13 -2.77 10.11 -7.18
N PRO A 14 -2.92 11.43 -6.96
CA PRO A 14 -4.16 12.13 -7.23
C PRO A 14 -4.36 12.37 -8.73
N VAL A 15 -5.61 12.26 -9.19
CA VAL A 15 -6.05 12.71 -10.52
C VAL A 15 -6.97 13.92 -10.36
N LYS A 16 -6.80 14.96 -11.19
CA LYS A 16 -7.64 16.16 -11.13
C LYS A 16 -9.07 15.84 -11.60
N ASN A 17 -10.06 16.49 -10.97
CA ASN A 17 -11.48 16.42 -11.34
C ASN A 17 -12.10 15.01 -11.29
N THR A 18 -11.55 14.12 -10.47
CA THR A 18 -12.15 12.82 -10.16
C THR A 18 -12.74 12.86 -8.74
N ASP A 19 -13.88 12.22 -8.56
CA ASP A 19 -14.50 11.97 -7.24
C ASP A 19 -14.25 10.53 -6.75
N THR A 20 -13.55 9.73 -7.54
CA THR A 20 -13.37 8.30 -7.32
C THR A 20 -11.89 7.95 -7.10
N ILE A 21 -11.64 7.14 -6.07
CA ILE A 21 -10.32 6.63 -5.70
C ILE A 21 -10.33 5.10 -5.61
N VAL A 22 -9.25 4.47 -6.07
CA VAL A 22 -8.98 3.04 -5.85
C VAL A 22 -7.94 2.90 -4.74
N ILE A 23 -8.27 2.11 -3.71
CA ILE A 23 -7.41 1.80 -2.57
C ILE A 23 -6.83 0.41 -2.74
N PHE A 24 -5.50 0.31 -2.81
CA PHE A 24 -4.75 -0.95 -2.90
C PHE A 24 -4.24 -1.38 -1.52
N ILE A 25 -4.63 -2.58 -1.10
CA ILE A 25 -4.25 -3.18 0.19
C ILE A 25 -3.50 -4.48 -0.10
N HIS A 26 -2.25 -4.59 0.36
CA HIS A 26 -1.41 -5.75 0.10
C HIS A 26 -1.71 -6.95 1.03
N GLY A 27 -1.24 -8.12 0.63
CA GLY A 27 -1.26 -9.35 1.43
C GLY A 27 -0.17 -9.41 2.51
N ILE A 28 -0.10 -10.55 3.19
CA ILE A 28 0.83 -10.79 4.30
C ILE A 28 2.29 -10.80 3.84
N VAL A 29 3.19 -10.13 4.56
CA VAL A 29 4.64 -9.98 4.27
C VAL A 29 4.96 -9.14 3.01
N GLU A 30 3.96 -8.82 2.20
CA GLU A 30 4.12 -8.00 1.00
C GLU A 30 4.20 -6.49 1.30
N GLY A 31 4.26 -5.67 0.25
CA GLY A 31 4.21 -4.22 0.36
C GLY A 31 3.58 -3.49 -0.84
N PRO A 32 3.42 -2.17 -0.76
CA PRO A 32 2.78 -1.32 -1.77
C PRO A 32 3.38 -1.44 -3.18
N ALA A 33 4.68 -1.72 -3.28
CA ALA A 33 5.39 -1.74 -4.57
C ALA A 33 4.81 -2.75 -5.58
N GLN A 34 4.14 -3.81 -5.10
CA GLN A 34 3.50 -4.80 -5.98
C GLN A 34 2.39 -4.19 -6.86
N PHE A 35 1.81 -3.05 -6.44
CA PHE A 35 0.68 -2.42 -7.13
C PHE A 35 1.11 -1.40 -8.16
N LYS A 36 2.41 -1.15 -8.37
CA LYS A 36 2.91 -0.04 -9.19
C LYS A 36 2.27 0.01 -10.57
N ASP A 37 2.20 -1.12 -11.27
CA ASP A 37 1.61 -1.17 -12.61
C ASP A 37 0.08 -1.03 -12.60
N LEU A 38 -0.59 -1.58 -11.58
CA LEU A 38 -2.03 -1.45 -11.40
C LEU A 38 -2.44 -0.01 -11.04
N MET A 39 -1.66 0.67 -10.20
CA MET A 39 -1.84 2.09 -9.91
C MET A 39 -1.64 2.93 -11.17
N LYS A 40 -0.65 2.60 -12.01
CA LYS A 40 -0.43 3.27 -13.29
C LYS A 40 -1.64 3.13 -14.22
N LEU A 41 -2.21 1.93 -14.33
CA LEU A 41 -3.44 1.69 -15.09
C LEU A 41 -4.64 2.46 -14.51
N THR A 42 -4.78 2.49 -13.19
CA THR A 42 -5.84 3.22 -12.48
C THR A 42 -5.82 4.71 -12.84
N ILE A 43 -4.64 5.33 -12.79
CA ILE A 43 -4.42 6.73 -13.14
C ILE A 43 -4.71 6.97 -14.63
N GLN A 44 -4.28 6.06 -15.51
CA GLN A 44 -4.56 6.12 -16.95
C GLN A 44 -6.07 6.08 -17.26
N HIS A 45 -6.87 5.48 -16.38
CA HIS A 45 -8.34 5.45 -16.49
C HIS A 45 -9.05 6.63 -15.78
N GLY A 46 -8.32 7.60 -15.25
CA GLY A 46 -8.89 8.82 -14.68
C GLY A 46 -9.31 8.72 -13.21
N TYR A 47 -8.90 7.66 -12.50
CA TYR A 47 -9.15 7.49 -11.08
C TYR A 47 -7.92 7.89 -10.25
N SER A 48 -8.14 8.46 -9.07
CA SER A 48 -7.06 8.58 -8.10
C SER A 48 -6.67 7.19 -7.58
N ALA A 49 -5.42 7.00 -7.19
CA ALA A 49 -4.93 5.73 -6.66
C ALA A 49 -4.18 5.95 -5.35
N VAL A 50 -4.34 5.03 -4.40
CA VAL A 50 -3.51 4.96 -3.19
C VAL A 50 -3.13 3.52 -2.88
N SER A 51 -1.89 3.27 -2.51
CA SER A 51 -1.44 1.99 -1.96
C SER A 51 -1.02 2.17 -0.50
N LEU A 52 -1.58 1.33 0.37
CA LEU A 52 -1.36 1.40 1.80
C LEU A 52 -0.20 0.51 2.23
N LEU A 53 0.59 0.95 3.23
CA LEU A 53 1.56 0.11 3.92
C LEU A 53 1.00 -0.27 5.30
N LEU A 54 0.65 -1.54 5.47
CA LEU A 54 0.02 -2.01 6.72
C LEU A 54 0.99 -1.94 7.92
N PRO A 55 0.49 -1.69 9.14
CA PRO A 55 1.29 -1.72 10.36
C PRO A 55 2.24 -2.94 10.46
N GLY A 56 3.51 -2.67 10.75
CA GLY A 56 4.57 -3.68 10.89
C GLY A 56 5.20 -4.16 9.58
N HIS A 57 4.61 -3.88 8.41
CA HIS A 57 5.18 -4.24 7.10
C HIS A 57 6.23 -3.23 6.62
N GLY A 58 7.09 -3.64 5.68
CA GLY A 58 8.11 -2.76 5.09
C GLY A 58 9.25 -2.35 6.04
N ARG A 59 9.33 -2.99 7.22
CA ARG A 59 10.34 -2.74 8.25
C ARG A 59 11.07 -4.03 8.62
N THR A 60 11.35 -4.27 9.90
CA THR A 60 12.02 -5.49 10.37
C THR A 60 11.03 -6.61 10.67
N GLY A 61 11.49 -7.87 10.66
CA GLY A 61 10.66 -9.01 11.09
C GLY A 61 10.14 -8.88 12.53
N LYS A 62 10.86 -8.15 13.40
CA LYS A 62 10.41 -7.84 14.76
C LYS A 62 9.24 -6.85 14.78
N ASP A 63 9.20 -5.90 13.85
CA ASP A 63 8.09 -4.97 13.71
C ASP A 63 6.85 -5.70 13.19
N PHE A 64 7.03 -6.59 12.22
CA PHE A 64 5.95 -7.45 11.70
C PHE A 64 5.39 -8.39 12.78
N ALA A 65 6.26 -9.05 13.56
CA ALA A 65 5.83 -9.92 14.66
C ALA A 65 5.11 -9.17 15.81
N ARG A 66 5.17 -7.84 15.82
CA ARG A 66 4.49 -6.97 16.79
C ARG A 66 3.20 -6.35 16.24
N SER A 67 2.86 -6.59 14.98
CA SER A 67 1.56 -6.21 14.43
C SER A 67 0.56 -7.36 14.44
N SER A 68 -0.73 -7.03 14.31
CA SER A 68 -1.82 -8.02 14.33
C SER A 68 -2.85 -7.78 13.22
N GLY A 69 -3.65 -8.81 12.94
CA GLY A 69 -4.77 -8.72 12.01
C GLY A 69 -5.78 -7.64 12.40
N ASP A 70 -6.10 -7.52 13.69
CA ASP A 70 -7.00 -6.47 14.20
C ASP A 70 -6.45 -5.07 13.89
N GLN A 71 -5.15 -4.85 14.08
CA GLN A 71 -4.52 -3.58 13.71
C GLN A 71 -4.61 -3.28 12.21
N TRP A 72 -4.51 -4.30 11.35
CA TRP A 72 -4.64 -4.12 9.91
C TRP A 72 -6.09 -3.81 9.50
N ILE A 73 -7.06 -4.45 10.14
CA ILE A 73 -8.49 -4.18 9.93
C ILE A 73 -8.84 -2.77 10.40
N ASP A 74 -8.42 -2.38 11.60
CA ASP A 74 -8.68 -1.04 12.13
C ASP A 74 -8.01 0.05 11.31
N TYR A 75 -6.80 -0.20 10.81
CA TYR A 75 -6.08 0.74 9.93
C TYR A 75 -6.78 0.95 8.57
N THR A 76 -7.53 -0.04 8.08
CA THR A 76 -8.19 0.01 6.77
C THR A 76 -9.68 0.36 6.84
N ARG A 77 -10.19 0.60 8.06
CA ARG A 77 -11.57 1.01 8.28
C ARG A 77 -11.79 2.44 7.79
N THR A 78 -12.72 2.60 6.85
CA THR A 78 -13.21 3.88 6.31
C THR A 78 -14.43 4.37 7.06
#